data_AF-A0A974YAC3-F1
#
_entry.id   AF-A0A974YAC3-F1
#
_cell.length_a   1.000
_cell.length_b   1.000
_cell.length_c   1.000
_cell.angle_alpha   90.00
_cell.angle_beta   90.00
_cell.angle_gamma   90.00
#
_symmetry.space_group_name_H-M   'P 1'
#
loop_
_entity.id
_entity.type
_entity.pdbx_description
1 polymer ?
#
loop_
_entity_poly.entity_id
_entity_poly.type
_entity_poly.pdbx_seq_one_letter_code
_entity_poly.pdbx_strand_id
1 'polypeptide(L)' 'MTPGSSTSKRGFASMDSDRQREIASKGGKSVPAEKRSFSQDRELASEAGRKGGQASGSTRGNQE' A
#
# COMPACT_ATOMS: atom_id res chain seq x y z
N MET A 1 32.02 -4.24 10.18
CA MET A 1 31.16 -4.22 8.98
C MET A 1 29.87 -4.95 9.32
N THR A 2 28.71 -4.28 9.39
CA THR A 2 27.42 -4.93 9.70
C THR A 2 26.79 -5.53 8.43
N PRO A 3 26.42 -6.82 8.41
CA PRO A 3 25.90 -7.51 7.23
C PRO A 3 24.37 -7.35 7.11
N GLY A 4 23.86 -7.45 5.88
CA GLY A 4 22.49 -7.92 5.62
C GLY A 4 21.47 -6.87 5.14
N SER A 5 21.62 -6.41 3.90
CA SER A 5 20.49 -5.93 3.10
C SER A 5 19.63 -7.13 2.66
N SER A 6 18.91 -7.74 3.60
CA SER A 6 17.83 -8.66 3.27
C SER A 6 16.55 -7.83 3.19
N THR A 7 15.94 -7.75 2.01
CA THR A 7 14.57 -7.23 1.85
C THR A 7 13.67 -8.03 2.78
N SER A 8 13.44 -7.50 3.98
CA SER A 8 12.69 -8.20 4.99
C SER A 8 11.31 -8.50 4.42
N LYS A 9 10.84 -9.75 4.51
CA LYS A 9 9.45 -10.17 4.23
C LYS A 9 8.47 -9.59 5.26
N ARG A 10 8.70 -8.35 5.71
CA ARG A 10 7.90 -7.62 6.70
C ARG A 10 7.31 -6.40 6.03
N GLY A 11 6.05 -6.12 6.35
CA GLY A 11 5.32 -4.96 5.85
C GLY A 11 4.20 -5.36 4.88
N PHE A 12 3.34 -4.38 4.60
CA PHE A 12 2.09 -4.57 3.87
C PHE A 12 2.27 -5.11 2.44
N ALA A 13 3.37 -4.73 1.78
CA ALA A 13 3.71 -5.16 0.42
C ALA A 13 4.31 -6.57 0.34
N SER A 14 4.69 -7.18 1.46
CA SER A 14 5.25 -8.55 1.52
C SER A 14 4.23 -9.59 1.99
N MET A 15 2.98 -9.19 2.23
CA MET A 15 1.88 -10.08 2.59
C MET A 15 1.25 -10.71 1.33
N ASP A 16 0.57 -11.84 1.49
CA ASP A 16 -0.23 -12.45 0.43
C ASP A 16 -1.29 -11.48 -0.12
N SER A 17 -1.53 -11.53 -1.43
CA SER A 17 -2.41 -10.60 -2.13
C SER A 17 -3.83 -10.59 -1.56
N ASP A 18 -4.37 -11.75 -1.19
CA ASP A 18 -5.69 -11.85 -0.56
C ASP A 18 -5.72 -11.17 0.81
N ARG A 19 -4.69 -11.38 1.63
CA ARG A 19 -4.56 -10.76 2.96
C ARG A 19 -4.37 -9.26 2.86
N GLN A 20 -3.55 -8.80 1.90
CA GLN A 20 -3.35 -7.39 1.61
C GLN A 20 -4.67 -6.72 1.22
N ARG A 21 -5.44 -7.36 0.33
CA ARG A 21 -6.76 -6.87 -0.10
C ARG A 21 -7.75 -6.85 1.03
N GLU A 22 -7.76 -7.86 1.89
CA GLU A 22 -8.65 -7.91 3.05
C GLU A 22 -8.36 -6.76 4.02
N ILE A 23 -7.09 -6.53 4.38
CA ILE A 23 -6.71 -5.46 5.29
C ILE A 23 -6.98 -4.09 4.67
N ALA A 24 -6.67 -3.91 3.38
CA ALA A 24 -7.00 -2.67 2.65
C ALA A 24 -8.52 -2.43 2.61
N SER A 25 -9.31 -3.48 2.40
CA SER A 25 -10.77 -3.43 2.42
C SER A 25 -11.31 -3.07 3.80
N LYS A 26 -10.74 -3.65 4.86
CA LYS A 26 -11.09 -3.35 6.26
C LYS A 26 -10.81 -1.89 6.60
N GLY A 27 -9.64 -1.35 6.23
CA GLY A 27 -9.31 0.06 6.44
C GLY A 27 -10.29 1.01 5.77
N GLY A 28 -10.73 0.71 4.54
CA GLY A 28 -11.73 1.49 3.82
C GLY A 28 -13.17 1.32 4.34
N LYS A 29 -13.47 0.24 5.07
CA LYS A 29 -14.79 -0.01 5.68
C LYS A 29 -14.93 0.63 7.06
N SER A 30 -13.83 0.94 7.74
CA SER A 30 -13.86 1.64 9.04
C SER A 30 -14.36 3.08 8.93
N VAL A 31 -14.37 3.66 7.73
CA VAL A 31 -14.94 4.99 7.47
C VAL A 31 -16.38 4.81 6.95
N PRO A 32 -17.40 5.43 7.59
CA PRO A 32 -18.76 5.43 7.09
C PRO A 32 -18.80 5.91 5.64
N ALA A 33 -19.65 5.31 4.79
CA ALA A 33 -19.71 5.61 3.36
C ALA A 33 -19.87 7.12 3.08
N GLU A 34 -20.64 7.82 3.92
CA GLU A 34 -20.91 9.27 3.85
C GLU A 34 -19.65 10.12 4.08
N LYS A 35 -18.70 9.63 4.87
CA LYS A 35 -17.43 10.32 5.20
C LYS A 35 -16.23 9.74 4.46
N ARG A 36 -16.44 8.75 3.58
CA ARG A 36 -15.37 8.09 2.86
C ARG A 36 -15.00 8.95 1.64
N SER A 37 -14.11 9.92 1.83
CA SER A 37 -13.61 10.81 0.76
C SER A 37 -13.11 10.02 -0.45
N PHE A 38 -12.47 8.87 -0.20
CA PHE A 38 -11.99 7.94 -1.23
C PHE A 38 -13.08 7.09 -1.92
N SER A 39 -14.35 7.22 -1.54
CA SER A 39 -15.49 6.56 -2.21
C SER A 39 -16.37 7.52 -2.98
N GLN A 40 -16.31 8.82 -2.71
CA GLN A 40 -17.01 9.82 -3.50
C GLN A 40 -16.41 9.94 -4.90
N ASP A 41 -15.08 9.84 -4.99
CA ASP A 41 -14.35 9.86 -6.26
C ASP A 41 -13.44 8.62 -6.38
N ARG A 42 -13.86 7.67 -7.23
CA ARG A 42 -13.14 6.43 -7.48
C ARG A 42 -11.83 6.67 -8.22
N GLU A 43 -11.76 7.66 -9.10
CA GLU A 43 -10.57 7.96 -9.90
C GLU A 43 -9.50 8.60 -9.02
N LEU A 44 -9.86 9.62 -8.24
CA LEU A 44 -8.96 10.28 -7.31
C LEU A 44 -8.38 9.29 -6.28
N ALA A 45 -9.21 8.38 -5.77
CA ALA A 45 -8.77 7.34 -4.84
C ALA A 45 -7.78 6.36 -5.49
N SER A 46 -8.03 5.98 -6.75
CA SER A 46 -7.15 5.11 -7.52
C SER A 46 -5.81 5.79 -7.82
N GLU A 47 -5.84 7.06 -8.20
CA GLU A 47 -4.63 7.87 -8.42
C GLU A 47 -3.82 8.08 -7.15
N ALA A 48 -4.48 8.42 -6.03
CA ALA A 48 -3.82 8.58 -4.74
C ALA A 48 -3.17 7.27 -4.26
N GLY A 49 -3.86 6.14 -4.44
CA GLY A 49 -3.32 4.81 -4.15
C GLY A 49 -2.10 4.48 -5.02
N ARG A 50 -2.20 4.72 -6.34
CA ARG A 50 -1.09 4.54 -7.29
C ARG A 50 0.12 5.39 -6.92
N LYS A 51 -0.09 6.68 -6.64
CA LYS A 51 0.97 7.63 -6.25
C LYS A 51 1.64 7.23 -4.94
N GLY A 52 0.87 6.81 -3.94
CA GLY A 52 1.42 6.31 -2.66
C GLY A 52 2.23 5.02 -2.82
N GLY A 53 1.77 4.12 -3.69
CA GLY A 53 2.51 2.90 -4.06
C GLY A 53 3.80 3.20 -4.82
N GLN A 54 3.79 4.17 -5.74
CA GLN A 54 4.99 4.61 -6.45
C GLN A 54 6.01 5.27 -5.53
N ALA A 55 5.56 6.15 -4.62
CA ALA A 55 6.45 6.82 -3.66
C ALA A 55 7.14 5.84 -2.70
N SER A 56 6.49 4.73 -2.37
CA SER A 56 7.03 3.67 -1.50
C SER A 56 7.82 2.60 -2.27
N GLY A 57 7.60 2.46 -3.59
CA GLY A 57 8.32 1.55 -4.48
C GLY A 57 9.70 2.06 -4.91
N SER A 58 9.91 3.38 -4.96
CA SER A 58 11.13 3.98 -5.52
C SER A 58 12.41 3.82 -4.68
N THR A 59 12.37 3.24 -3.48
CA THR A 59 13.59 2.98 -2.68
C THR A 59 14.19 1.58 -2.93
N ARG A 60 13.58 0.71 -3.74
CA ARG A 60 14.09 -0.66 -3.99
C ARG A 60 14.18 -1.01 -5.47
N GLY A 61 15.00 -0.25 -6.22
CA GLY A 61 15.20 -0.49 -7.65
C GLY A 61 16.57 -0.10 -8.20
N ASN A 62 17.61 0.07 -7.38
CA ASN A 62 18.96 0.28 -7.88
C ASN A 62 20.01 -0.22 -6.87
N GLN A 63 20.40 -1.48 -7.03
CA GLN A 63 21.65 -2.05 -6.51
C GLN A 63 21.94 -3.26 -7.41
N GLU A 64 22.58 -2.96 -8.55
CA GLU A 64 23.51 -3.88 -9.21
C GLU A 64 24.92 -3.61 -8.67
#